data_AF-A0A6A5RQC2-F1
#
_entry.id   AF-A0A6A5RQC2-F1
#
_cell.length_a   1.000
_cell.length_b   1.000
_cell.length_c   1.000
_cell.angle_alpha   90.00
_cell.angle_beta   90.00
_cell.angle_gamma   90.00
#
_symmetry.space_group_name_H-M   'P 1'
#
loop_
_entity.id
_entity.type
_entity.pdbx_description
1 polymer ?
#
loop_
_entity_poly.entity_id
_entity_poly.type
_entity_poly.pdbx_seq_one_letter_code
_entity_poly.pdbx_strand_id
1 'polypeptide(L)' 'MSLQEALANCNSYDKDIPWRRIAKQHGVVRSTFTRTYRRETQPHQHKIIAQQRLTPQQEEELVSTM' A
#
# COMPACT_ATOMS: atom_id res chain seq x y z
N MET A 1 -0.42 -17.86 -11.41
CA MET A 1 -0.85 -16.46 -11.54
C MET A 1 -0.28 -15.68 -10.37
N SER A 2 0.26 -14.49 -10.63
CA SER A 2 1.14 -13.74 -9.75
C SER A 2 0.52 -12.42 -9.28
N LEU A 3 1.04 -11.86 -8.19
CA LEU A 3 0.61 -10.56 -7.66
C LEU A 3 0.78 -9.43 -8.70
N GLN A 4 1.84 -9.49 -9.51
CA GLN A 4 2.15 -8.49 -10.52
C GLN A 4 1.09 -8.45 -11.63
N GLU A 5 0.60 -9.61 -12.08
CA GLU A 5 -0.48 -9.70 -13.07
C GLU A 5 -1.80 -9.15 -12.51
N ALA A 6 -2.08 -9.42 -11.23
CA ALA A 6 -3.24 -8.85 -10.55
C ALA A 6 -3.19 -7.32 -10.46
N LEU A 7 -1.99 -6.75 -10.21
CA LEU A 7 -1.77 -5.30 -10.15
C LEU A 7 -1.89 -4.65 -11.52
N ALA A 8 -1.33 -5.27 -12.57
CA ALA A 8 -1.47 -4.80 -13.94
C ALA A 8 -2.94 -4.79 -14.40
N ASN A 9 -3.72 -5.78 -13.97
CA ASN A 9 -5.16 -5.85 -14.24
C ASN A 9 -5.97 -4.73 -13.57
N CYS A 10 -5.43 -4.05 -12.54
CA CYS A 10 -6.08 -2.87 -11.98
C CYS A 10 -5.97 -1.65 -12.90
N ASN A 11 -4.91 -1.55 -13.70
CA ASN A 11 -4.66 -0.39 -14.57
C ASN A 11 -5.69 -0.28 -15.70
N SER A 12 -6.47 -1.33 -15.97
CA SER A 12 -7.59 -1.29 -16.93
C SER A 12 -8.88 -0.72 -16.32
N TYR A 13 -8.90 -0.34 -15.04
CA TYR A 13 -10.06 0.21 -14.36
C TYR A 13 -9.80 1.66 -13.95
N ASP A 14 -10.56 2.61 -14.52
CA ASP A 14 -10.45 4.03 -14.17
C ASP A 14 -11.04 4.33 -12.78
N LYS A 15 -12.12 3.63 -12.38
CA LYS A 15 -12.79 3.75 -11.08
C LYS A 15 -13.33 2.39 -10.62
N ASP A 16 -13.49 2.23 -9.31
CA ASP A 16 -14.11 1.07 -8.66
C ASP A 16 -13.54 -0.31 -9.05
N ILE A 17 -12.24 -0.49 -8.76
CA ILE A 17 -11.54 -1.76 -8.99
C ILE A 17 -12.27 -2.93 -8.30
N PRO A 18 -12.64 -4.00 -9.03
CA PRO A 18 -13.36 -5.15 -8.49
C PRO A 18 -12.40 -6.11 -7.75
N TRP A 19 -11.88 -5.67 -6.60
CA TRP A 19 -10.84 -6.33 -5.81
C TRP A 19 -11.05 -7.83 -5.58
N ARG A 20 -12.28 -8.24 -5.23
CA ARG A 20 -12.59 -9.66 -4.96
C ARG A 20 -12.47 -10.51 -6.21
N ARG A 21 -12.91 -9.98 -7.37
CA ARG A 21 -12.88 -10.70 -8.65
C ARG A 21 -11.45 -10.90 -9.11
N ILE A 22 -10.64 -9.84 -9.09
CA ILE A 22 -9.24 -9.89 -9.51
C ILE A 22 -8.44 -10.79 -8.57
N ALA A 23 -8.62 -10.66 -7.25
CA ALA A 23 -7.94 -11.51 -6.28
C ALA A 23 -8.24 -13.01 -6.50
N LYS A 24 -9.51 -13.36 -6.72
CA LYS A 24 -9.93 -14.74 -7.00
C LYS A 24 -9.38 -15.24 -8.33
N GLN A 25 -9.44 -14.43 -9.38
CA GLN A 25 -8.94 -14.78 -10.71
C GLN A 25 -7.46 -15.11 -10.66
N HIS A 26 -6.66 -14.31 -9.95
CA HIS A 26 -5.21 -14.45 -9.88
C HIS A 26 -4.72 -15.34 -8.72
N GLY A 27 -5.63 -15.87 -7.91
CA GLY A 27 -5.29 -16.72 -6.75
C GLY A 27 -4.52 -15.97 -5.65
N VAL A 28 -4.65 -14.66 -5.55
CA VAL A 28 -3.91 -13.82 -4.59
C VAL A 28 -4.77 -13.43 -3.40
N VAL A 29 -4.13 -13.26 -2.24
CA VAL A 29 -4.80 -12.78 -1.04
C VAL A 29 -5.25 -11.33 -1.23
N ARG A 30 -6.56 -11.10 -1.14
CA ARG A 30 -7.19 -9.79 -1.38
C ARG A 30 -6.56 -8.66 -0.55
N SER A 31 -6.27 -8.90 0.73
CA SER A 31 -5.74 -7.88 1.64
C SER A 31 -4.32 -7.47 1.29
N THR A 32 -3.46 -8.43 0.94
CA THR A 32 -2.10 -8.15 0.46
C THR A 32 -2.16 -7.38 -0.84
N PHE A 33 -3.01 -7.83 -1.77
CA PHE A 33 -3.20 -7.22 -3.08
C PHE A 33 -3.66 -5.75 -3.00
N THR A 34 -4.71 -5.46 -2.23
CA THR A 34 -5.21 -4.08 -2.07
C THR A 34 -4.18 -3.16 -1.41
N ARG A 35 -3.45 -3.66 -0.42
CA ARG A 35 -2.40 -2.87 0.25
C ARG A 35 -1.26 -2.53 -0.70
N THR A 36 -0.80 -3.50 -1.49
CA THR A 36 0.28 -3.28 -2.46
C THR A 36 -0.13 -2.29 -3.53
N TYR A 37 -1.33 -2.45 -4.12
CA TYR A 37 -1.82 -1.49 -5.12
C TYR A 37 -1.88 -0.07 -4.57
N ARG A 38 -2.44 0.12 -3.38
CA ARG A 38 -2.52 1.44 -2.73
C ARG A 38 -1.14 2.01 -2.44
N ARG A 39 -0.18 1.19 -2.03
CA ARG A 39 1.20 1.62 -1.79
C ARG A 39 1.88 2.08 -3.08
N GLU A 40 1.65 1.39 -4.20
CA GLU A 40 2.25 1.75 -5.49
C GLU A 40 1.61 3.00 -6.09
N THR A 41 0.28 3.09 -6.04
CA THR A 41 -0.50 4.16 -6.67
C THR A 41 -0.70 5.41 -5.80
N GLN A 42 -0.44 5.36 -4.50
CA GLN A 42 -0.58 6.56 -3.67
C GLN A 42 0.42 7.65 -4.08
N PRO A 43 -0.03 8.92 -4.17
CA PRO A 43 0.85 10.04 -4.42
C PRO A 43 1.89 10.17 -3.31
N HIS A 44 3.09 10.59 -3.68
CA HIS A 44 4.25 10.67 -2.78
C HIS A 44 3.96 11.46 -1.49
N GLN A 45 3.15 12.51 -1.55
CA GLN A 45 2.77 13.30 -0.38
C GLN A 45 1.98 12.50 0.66
N HIS A 46 1.11 11.58 0.24
CA HIS A 46 0.39 10.70 1.17
C HIS A 46 1.32 9.66 1.79
N LYS A 47 2.38 9.26 1.08
CA LYS A 47 3.43 8.39 1.64
C LYS A 47 4.20 9.12 2.74
N ILE A 48 4.55 10.39 2.54
CA ILE A 48 5.27 11.20 3.56
C ILE A 48 4.40 11.39 4.82
N ILE A 49 3.12 11.70 4.67
CA ILE A 49 2.19 11.89 5.81
C ILE A 49 2.01 10.57 6.59
N ALA A 50 1.81 9.45 5.90
CA ALA A 50 1.67 8.15 6.56
C ALA A 50 2.99 7.62 7.14
N GLN A 51 4.13 8.07 6.60
CA GLN A 51 5.45 7.71 7.07
C GLN A 51 5.99 8.65 8.13
N GLN A 52 5.23 9.65 8.62
CA GLN A 52 5.68 10.63 9.62
C GLN A 52 6.56 9.94 10.65
N ARG A 53 7.87 10.07 10.40
CA ARG A 53 8.91 9.60 11.27
C ARG A 53 8.83 10.52 12.48
N LEU A 54 9.11 9.94 13.64
CA LEU A 54 9.35 10.72 14.84
C LEU A 54 10.24 11.90 14.45
N THR A 55 9.88 13.11 14.87
CA THR A 55 10.79 14.23 14.68
C THR A 55 12.10 13.90 15.40
N PRO A 56 13.25 14.45 14.99
CA PRO A 56 14.52 14.21 15.69
C PRO A 56 14.42 14.44 17.20
N GLN A 57 13.57 15.38 17.63
CA GLN A 57 13.27 15.66 19.04
C GLN A 57 12.52 14.51 19.72
N GLN A 58 11.57 13.86 19.02
CA GLN A 58 10.86 12.69 19.54
C GLN A 58 11.76 11.45 19.58
N GLU A 59 12.70 11.30 18.63
CA GLU A 59 13.72 10.25 18.68
C GLU A 59 14.65 10.45 19.88
N GLU A 60 15.05 11.70 20.17
CA GLU A 60 15.91 12.05 21.31
C GLU A 60 15.22 11.82 22.67
N GLU A 61 13.93 12.15 22.82
CA GLU A 61 13.15 11.85 24.03
C GLU A 61 13.00 10.35 24.29
N LEU A 62 12.86 9.54 23.24
CA LEU A 62 12.77 8.07 23.34
C LEU A 62 14.10 7.42 23.75
N VAL A 63 15.24 7.99 23.32
CA VAL A 63 16.58 7.49 23.72
C VAL A 63 16.93 7.93 25.15
N SER A 64 16.50 9.12 25.56
CA SER A 64 16.76 9.68 26.90
C SER A 64 15.98 8.95 28.02
N THR A 65 14.95 8.17 27.67
CA THR A 65 14.11 7.43 28.62
C THR A 65 14.47 5.95 28.79
N MET A 66 15.57 5.48 28.17
CA MET A 66 16.19 4.17 28.41
C MET A 66 17.42 4.27 29.31
#